data_AF-A0A0F9E075-F1
#
_entry.id   AF-A0A0F9E075-F1
#
_cell.length_a   1.000
_cell.length_b   1.000
_cell.length_c   1.000
_cell.angle_alpha   90.00
_cell.angle_beta   90.00
_cell.angle_gamma   90.00
#
_symmetry.space_group_name_H-M   'P 1'
#
loop_
_entity.id
_entity.type
_entity.pdbx_description
1 polymer ?
#
loop_
_entity_poly.entity_id
_entity_poly.type
_entity_poly.pdbx_seq_one_letter_code
_entity_poly.pdbx_strand_id
1 'polypeptide(L)'
;ICDYQSVRSLLILREHSSERLKKQFYLLSVEIDAKLGDKIENFRGELTVFKSKINTLLDEFLFLHYTERFKLIDDASYLRFIKKGGEIKAIESRIINVIISQTKLNKEFTINRIIEEIDEKEIDKIYGGLHTLIQRNIIIPATQEGDDAHPLLSGLK
;
A
#
# COMPACT_ATOMS: atom_id res chain seq x y z
N ILE A 1 13.65 14.80 33.14
CA ILE A 1 14.82 13.90 33.27
C ILE A 1 14.68 12.87 32.16
N CYS A 2 15.30 13.13 31.00
CA CYS A 2 15.36 12.19 29.89
C CYS A 2 16.72 11.50 29.98
N ASP A 3 16.71 10.24 30.37
CA ASP A 3 17.88 9.39 30.25
C ASP A 3 18.05 9.09 28.76
N TYR A 4 19.17 9.54 28.21
CA TYR A 4 19.35 9.77 26.79
C TYR A 4 19.72 8.49 26.01
N GLN A 5 19.78 7.36 26.70
CA GLN A 5 20.30 6.09 26.21
C GLN A 5 19.27 5.20 25.51
N SER A 6 18.04 5.66 25.28
CA SER A 6 17.09 4.88 24.48
C SER A 6 16.08 5.75 23.74
N VAL A 7 16.12 5.68 22.41
CA VAL A 7 15.07 6.26 21.57
C VAL A 7 13.81 5.42 21.77
N ARG A 8 12.78 6.03 22.39
CA ARG A 8 11.48 5.38 22.56
C ARG A 8 10.49 5.96 21.56
N SER A 9 10.16 5.19 20.54
CA SER A 9 9.08 5.49 19.61
C SER A 9 7.73 5.14 20.24
N LEU A 10 6.88 6.14 20.49
CA LEU A 10 5.50 5.93 20.96
C LEU A 10 4.53 6.26 19.83
N LEU A 11 3.78 5.26 19.39
CA LEU A 11 2.67 5.44 18.46
C LEU A 11 1.35 5.37 19.23
N ILE A 12 0.57 6.44 19.18
CA ILE A 12 -0.77 6.48 19.76
C ILE A 12 -1.78 6.40 18.62
N LEU A 13 -2.52 5.30 18.57
CA LEU A 13 -3.60 5.10 17.61
C LEU A 13 -4.95 5.28 18.29
N ARG A 14 -5.93 5.82 17.56
CA ARG A 14 -7.31 5.93 18.03
C ARG A 14 -8.04 4.58 18.05
N GLU A 15 -7.52 3.61 17.32
CA GLU A 15 -8.10 2.27 17.14
C GLU A 15 -7.02 1.19 17.23
N HIS A 16 -7.45 -0.07 17.36
CA HIS A 16 -6.55 -1.21 17.48
C HIS A 16 -5.71 -1.37 16.20
N SER A 17 -4.38 -1.49 16.34
CA SER A 17 -3.48 -1.71 15.21
C SER A 17 -3.57 -3.14 14.67
N SER A 18 -3.50 -3.29 13.35
CA SER A 18 -3.26 -4.60 12.74
C SER A 18 -1.82 -5.06 12.99
N GLU A 19 -1.58 -6.38 12.94
CA GLU A 19 -0.23 -6.95 13.06
C GLU A 19 0.71 -6.45 11.95
N ARG A 20 0.16 -6.16 10.76
CA ARG A 20 0.90 -5.53 9.65
C ARG A 20 1.42 -4.15 10.06
N LEU A 21 0.56 -3.30 10.62
CA LEU A 21 0.92 -1.96 11.05
C LEU A 21 1.98 -2.02 12.17
N LYS A 22 1.81 -2.92 13.15
CA LYS A 22 2.80 -3.15 14.21
C LYS A 22 4.16 -3.53 13.64
N LYS A 23 4.21 -4.43 12.66
CA LYS A 23 5.45 -4.84 11.99
C LYS A 23 6.09 -3.70 11.20
N GLN A 24 5.31 -2.91 10.46
CA GLN A 24 5.80 -1.73 9.75
C GLN A 24 6.42 -0.69 10.70
N PHE A 25 5.75 -0.43 11.83
CA PHE A 25 6.27 0.48 12.85
C PHE A 25 7.51 -0.05 13.57
N TYR A 26 7.58 -1.36 13.81
CA TYR A 26 8.79 -1.98 14.34
C TYR A 26 9.97 -1.77 13.38
N LEU A 27 9.80 -2.07 12.09
CA LEU A 27 10.84 -1.87 11.08
C LEU A 27 11.25 -0.40 10.94
N LEU A 28 10.27 0.52 10.94
CA LEU A 28 10.54 1.96 10.96
C LEU A 28 11.37 2.36 12.18
N SER A 29 11.06 1.82 13.37
CA SER A 29 11.79 2.14 14.59
C SER A 29 13.23 1.65 14.54
N VAL A 30 13.46 0.44 14.02
CA VAL A 30 14.81 -0.11 13.79
C VAL A 30 15.57 0.76 12.79
N GLU A 31 14.93 1.20 11.71
CA GLU A 31 15.59 2.01 10.69
C GLU A 31 15.91 3.44 11.19
N ILE A 32 15.02 4.04 12.00
CA ILE A 32 15.28 5.30 12.69
C ILE A 32 16.52 5.16 13.57
N ASP A 33 16.61 4.11 14.37
CA ASP A 33 17.78 3.86 15.23
C ASP A 33 19.06 3.68 14.39
N ALA A 34 19.00 2.88 13.32
CA ALA A 34 20.14 2.65 12.45
C ALA A 34 20.63 3.92 11.72
N LYS A 35 19.72 4.75 11.19
CA LYS A 35 20.07 5.93 10.37
C LYS A 35 20.24 7.21 11.18
N LEU A 36 19.65 7.29 12.37
CA LEU A 36 19.62 8.49 13.19
C LEU A 36 20.21 8.27 14.59
N GLY A 37 20.51 7.05 15.03
CA GLY A 37 21.03 6.72 16.37
C GLY A 37 22.15 7.65 16.82
N ASP A 38 23.24 7.73 16.06
CA ASP A 38 24.37 8.64 16.34
C ASP A 38 23.95 10.10 16.46
N LYS A 39 22.99 10.54 15.64
CA LYS A 39 22.50 11.92 15.67
C LYS A 39 21.63 12.15 16.89
N ILE A 40 20.80 11.17 17.26
CA ILE A 40 19.97 11.22 18.46
C ILE A 40 20.88 11.22 19.69
N GLU A 41 21.90 10.37 19.75
CA GLU A 41 22.94 10.34 20.79
C GLU A 41 23.79 11.62 20.89
N ASN A 42 23.77 12.47 19.86
CA ASN A 42 24.47 13.75 19.86
C ASN A 42 23.55 14.95 19.67
N PHE A 43 22.23 14.77 19.84
CA PHE A 43 21.24 15.85 19.68
C PHE A 43 21.46 17.03 20.64
N ARG A 44 21.76 18.19 20.05
CA ARG A 44 22.00 19.46 20.79
C ARG A 44 20.84 20.45 20.68
N GLY A 45 19.65 19.99 20.31
CA GLY A 45 18.45 20.84 20.17
C GLY A 45 18.11 21.27 18.73
N GLU A 46 18.92 20.90 17.73
CA GLU A 46 18.63 21.25 16.33
C GLU A 46 17.74 20.20 15.64
N LEU A 47 16.44 20.49 15.54
CA LEU A 47 15.43 19.58 14.98
C LEU A 47 15.43 19.51 13.44
N THR A 48 16.02 20.49 12.76
CA THR A 48 15.98 20.64 11.30
C THR A 48 16.53 19.42 10.57
N VAL A 49 17.63 18.87 11.08
CA VAL A 49 18.32 17.69 10.55
C VAL A 49 17.50 16.41 10.72
N PHE A 50 16.64 16.35 11.73
CA PHE A 50 15.75 15.21 11.98
C PHE A 50 14.50 15.28 11.13
N LYS A 51 13.88 16.45 11.00
CA LYS A 51 12.62 16.60 10.27
C LYS A 51 12.70 16.08 8.84
N SER A 52 13.72 16.47 8.08
CA SER A 52 13.87 16.00 6.69
C SER A 52 14.09 14.50 6.61
N LYS A 53 15.00 13.96 7.43
CA LYS A 53 15.32 12.52 7.45
C LYS A 53 14.18 11.65 7.96
N ILE A 54 13.47 12.10 8.99
CA ILE A 54 12.28 11.41 9.51
C ILE A 54 11.18 11.42 8.47
N ASN A 55 10.93 12.55 7.77
CA ASN A 55 9.95 12.55 6.69
C ASN A 55 10.30 11.53 5.59
N THR A 56 11.56 11.46 5.17
CA THR A 56 12.01 10.42 4.22
C THR A 56 11.75 9.01 4.73
N LEU A 57 12.04 8.74 6.01
CA LEU A 57 11.78 7.44 6.63
C LEU A 57 10.29 7.11 6.76
N LEU A 58 9.48 8.11 7.09
CA LEU A 58 8.02 7.94 7.14
C LEU A 58 7.47 7.68 5.75
N ASP A 59 7.96 8.36 4.71
CA ASP A 59 7.57 8.09 3.33
C ASP A 59 8.03 6.67 2.91
N GLU A 60 9.25 6.25 3.24
CA GLU A 60 9.75 4.91 2.89
C GLU A 60 8.94 3.77 3.56
N PHE A 61 8.53 3.92 4.82
CA PHE A 61 7.96 2.82 5.62
C PHE A 61 6.45 2.91 5.85
N LEU A 62 5.90 4.12 5.82
CA LEU A 62 4.48 4.40 6.02
C LEU A 62 3.81 4.94 4.77
N PHE A 63 4.46 4.88 3.59
CA PHE A 63 3.86 5.31 2.32
C PHE A 63 2.41 4.85 2.30
N LEU A 64 1.50 5.81 2.41
CA LEU A 64 0.07 5.58 2.39
C LEU A 64 -0.20 5.13 0.97
N HIS A 65 -0.14 3.82 0.76
CA HIS A 65 0.27 3.22 -0.51
C HIS A 65 -0.56 3.61 -1.73
N TYR A 66 -1.66 4.35 -1.58
CA TYR A 66 -2.65 4.51 -2.63
C TYR A 66 -3.32 5.89 -2.63
N THR A 67 -2.54 6.96 -2.56
CA THR A 67 -3.06 8.32 -2.85
C THR A 67 -3.24 8.57 -4.36
N GLU A 68 -2.56 7.78 -5.19
CA GLU A 68 -2.69 7.85 -6.64
C GLU A 68 -3.97 7.17 -7.17
N ARG A 69 -4.28 7.46 -8.43
CA ARG A 69 -5.40 6.83 -9.14
C ARG A 69 -4.95 5.53 -9.78
N PHE A 70 -5.81 4.53 -9.72
CA PHE A 70 -5.63 3.20 -10.30
C PHE A 70 -6.68 2.97 -11.38
N LYS A 71 -6.39 2.07 -12.32
CA LYS A 71 -7.33 1.54 -13.31
C LYS A 71 -7.32 0.01 -13.28
N LEU A 72 -8.43 -0.59 -13.73
CA LEU A 72 -8.42 -2.02 -14.09
C LEU A 72 -7.72 -2.16 -15.44
N ILE A 73 -7.06 -3.30 -15.65
CA ILE A 73 -6.55 -3.65 -16.98
C ILE A 73 -7.70 -3.72 -17.99
N ASP A 74 -7.49 -3.13 -19.17
CA ASP A 74 -8.52 -3.05 -20.23
C ASP A 74 -8.67 -4.35 -21.05
N ASP A 75 -7.88 -5.40 -20.74
CA ASP A 75 -7.97 -6.71 -21.40
C ASP A 75 -9.11 -7.57 -20.80
N ALA A 76 -10.28 -7.45 -21.42
CA ALA A 76 -11.45 -8.26 -21.08
C ALA A 76 -11.24 -9.77 -21.25
N SER A 77 -10.32 -10.20 -22.10
CA SER A 77 -9.99 -11.61 -22.34
C SER A 77 -9.19 -12.17 -21.17
N TYR A 78 -8.20 -11.39 -20.69
CA TYR A 78 -7.41 -11.71 -19.51
C TYR A 78 -8.29 -11.75 -18.24
N LEU A 79 -9.16 -10.76 -18.03
CA LEU A 79 -10.09 -10.76 -16.89
C LEU A 79 -11.03 -11.98 -16.89
N ARG A 80 -11.50 -12.42 -18.07
CA ARG A 80 -12.31 -13.64 -18.20
C ARG A 80 -11.50 -14.90 -17.95
N PHE A 81 -10.24 -14.95 -18.39
CA PHE A 81 -9.34 -16.07 -18.17
C PHE A 81 -9.08 -16.30 -16.69
N ILE A 82 -8.67 -15.28 -15.95
CA ILE A 82 -8.35 -15.40 -14.52
C ILE A 82 -9.62 -15.77 -13.71
N LYS A 83 -10.80 -15.21 -14.08
CA LYS A 83 -12.08 -15.58 -13.44
C LYS A 83 -12.47 -17.04 -13.71
N LYS A 84 -12.21 -17.59 -14.89
CA LYS A 84 -12.51 -18.99 -15.24
C LYS A 84 -11.50 -19.99 -14.66
N GLY A 85 -10.24 -19.59 -14.50
CA GLY A 85 -9.18 -20.44 -13.96
C GLY A 85 -9.28 -20.70 -12.45
N GLY A 86 -10.19 -20.03 -11.74
CA GLY A 86 -10.31 -20.15 -10.28
C GLY A 86 -9.15 -19.49 -9.51
N GLU A 87 -8.30 -18.72 -10.20
CA GLU A 87 -7.13 -18.08 -9.59
C GLU A 87 -7.50 -16.86 -8.74
N ILE A 88 -8.71 -16.31 -8.92
CA ILE A 88 -9.25 -15.19 -8.14
C ILE A 88 -9.99 -15.70 -6.91
N LYS A 89 -9.56 -15.28 -5.73
CA LYS A 89 -10.24 -15.58 -4.46
C LYS A 89 -11.55 -14.79 -4.33
N ALA A 90 -12.44 -15.23 -3.44
CA ALA A 90 -13.73 -14.56 -3.21
C ALA A 90 -13.59 -13.06 -2.87
N ILE A 91 -12.61 -12.70 -2.03
CA ILE A 91 -12.36 -11.30 -1.65
C ILE A 91 -11.87 -10.45 -2.83
N GLU A 92 -10.98 -11.01 -3.66
CA GLU A 92 -10.46 -10.35 -4.88
C GLU A 92 -11.59 -10.13 -5.90
N SER A 93 -12.48 -11.12 -6.07
CA SER A 93 -13.67 -10.98 -6.93
C SER A 93 -14.61 -9.88 -6.43
N ARG A 94 -14.80 -9.78 -5.10
CA ARG A 94 -15.61 -8.71 -4.50
C ARG A 94 -14.99 -7.34 -4.75
N ILE A 95 -13.68 -7.21 -4.55
CA ILE A 95 -12.93 -5.97 -4.85
C ILE A 95 -13.13 -5.55 -6.32
N ILE A 96 -12.93 -6.48 -7.28
CA ILE A 96 -13.11 -6.20 -8.71
C ILE A 96 -14.53 -5.73 -9.01
N ASN A 97 -15.55 -6.38 -8.43
CA ASN A 97 -16.94 -6.00 -8.66
C ASN A 97 -17.26 -4.59 -8.12
N VAL A 98 -16.73 -4.24 -6.93
CA VAL A 98 -16.86 -2.88 -6.39
C VAL A 98 -16.21 -1.87 -7.31
N ILE A 99 -14.99 -2.13 -7.79
CA ILE A 99 -14.29 -1.26 -8.74
C ILE A 99 -15.12 -1.05 -10.01
N ILE A 100 -15.61 -2.13 -10.64
CA ILE A 100 -16.46 -2.05 -11.85
C ILE A 100 -17.72 -1.22 -11.57
N SER A 101 -18.30 -1.36 -10.38
CA SER A 101 -19.51 -0.63 -9.99
C SER A 101 -19.28 0.87 -9.83
N GLN A 102 -18.10 1.27 -9.33
CA GLN A 102 -17.71 2.68 -9.11
C GLN A 102 -17.22 3.37 -10.39
N THR A 103 -16.49 2.64 -11.25
CA THR A 103 -15.71 3.22 -12.34
C THR A 103 -16.44 3.32 -13.68
N LYS A 104 -17.76 3.07 -13.71
CA LYS A 104 -18.62 2.95 -14.90
C LYS A 104 -18.32 3.91 -16.07
N LEU A 105 -17.88 5.14 -15.78
CA LEU A 105 -17.56 6.17 -16.78
C LEU A 105 -16.07 6.56 -16.82
N ASN A 106 -15.42 6.72 -15.67
CA ASN A 106 -14.07 7.28 -15.61
C ASN A 106 -12.93 6.26 -15.65
N LYS A 107 -13.22 4.93 -15.61
CA LYS A 107 -12.25 3.81 -15.58
C LYS A 107 -11.14 3.86 -14.50
N GLU A 108 -11.06 4.96 -13.75
CA GLU A 108 -10.08 5.22 -12.70
C GLU A 108 -10.74 5.29 -11.33
N PHE A 109 -10.01 4.88 -10.30
CA PHE A 109 -10.46 4.86 -8.91
C PHE A 109 -9.30 5.07 -7.93
N THR A 110 -9.65 5.42 -6.70
CA THR A 110 -8.71 5.46 -5.56
C THR A 110 -8.99 4.29 -4.64
N ILE A 111 -7.95 3.60 -4.16
CA ILE A 111 -8.12 2.41 -3.33
C ILE A 111 -8.85 2.69 -2.01
N ASN A 112 -8.67 3.87 -1.40
CA ASN A 112 -9.38 4.25 -0.17
C ASN A 112 -10.91 4.14 -0.34
N ARG A 113 -11.43 4.61 -1.48
CA ARG A 113 -12.86 4.52 -1.81
C ARG A 113 -13.33 3.08 -2.03
N ILE A 114 -12.46 2.19 -2.52
CA ILE A 114 -12.78 0.78 -2.66
C ILE A 114 -12.88 0.11 -1.29
N ILE A 115 -11.96 0.44 -0.37
CA ILE A 115 -11.95 -0.11 0.99
C ILE A 115 -13.23 0.28 1.73
N GLU A 116 -13.69 1.53 1.60
CA GLU A 116 -14.90 2.04 2.26
C GLU A 116 -16.19 1.35 1.78
N GLU A 117 -16.26 0.89 0.54
CA GLU A 117 -17.47 0.30 -0.05
C GLU A 117 -17.56 -1.23 0.10
N ILE A 118 -16.48 -1.89 0.54
CA ILE A 118 -16.48 -3.35 0.75
C ILE A 118 -16.96 -3.66 2.16
N ASP A 119 -18.13 -4.31 2.26
CA ASP A 119 -18.61 -4.91 3.51
C ASP A 119 -17.80 -6.18 3.86
N GLU A 120 -16.66 -5.97 4.52
CA GLU A 120 -15.82 -7.03 5.08
C GLU A 120 -15.29 -6.57 6.45
N LYS A 121 -15.52 -7.40 7.49
CA LYS A 121 -15.17 -7.07 8.88
C LYS A 121 -13.66 -7.10 9.12
N GLU A 122 -12.96 -7.94 8.37
CA GLU A 122 -11.52 -8.12 8.49
C GLU A 122 -10.81 -7.33 7.40
N ILE A 123 -10.47 -6.07 7.70
CA ILE A 123 -9.87 -5.13 6.75
C ILE A 123 -8.55 -5.65 6.14
N ASP A 124 -7.81 -6.48 6.88
CA ASP A 124 -6.57 -7.11 6.40
C ASP A 124 -6.82 -8.04 5.20
N LYS A 125 -8.00 -8.64 5.08
CA LYS A 125 -8.38 -9.42 3.89
C LYS A 125 -8.58 -8.52 2.66
N ILE A 126 -9.15 -7.34 2.84
CA ILE A 126 -9.29 -6.36 1.75
C ILE A 126 -7.89 -5.93 1.28
N TYR A 127 -7.01 -5.55 2.20
CA TYR A 127 -5.63 -5.16 1.87
C TYR A 127 -4.85 -6.30 1.20
N GLY A 128 -4.97 -7.54 1.69
CA GLY A 128 -4.34 -8.71 1.08
C GLY A 128 -4.86 -9.00 -0.34
N GLY A 129 -6.17 -8.81 -0.56
CA GLY A 129 -6.78 -8.93 -1.88
C GLY A 129 -6.29 -7.85 -2.84
N LEU A 130 -6.28 -6.58 -2.42
CA LEU A 130 -5.78 -5.46 -3.21
C LEU A 130 -4.31 -5.65 -3.59
N HIS A 131 -3.48 -6.05 -2.63
CA HIS A 131 -2.07 -6.33 -2.86
C HIS A 131 -1.87 -7.44 -3.91
N THR A 132 -2.64 -8.52 -3.82
CA THR A 132 -2.60 -9.61 -4.81
C THR A 132 -3.01 -9.12 -6.20
N LEU A 133 -4.05 -8.29 -6.29
CA LEU A 133 -4.52 -7.75 -7.57
C LEU A 133 -3.51 -6.79 -8.22
N ILE A 134 -2.79 -6.00 -7.42
CA ILE A 134 -1.71 -5.12 -7.90
C ILE A 134 -0.50 -5.95 -8.34
N GLN A 135 -0.06 -6.92 -7.53
CA GLN A 135 1.07 -7.79 -7.89
C GLN A 135 0.85 -8.58 -9.18
N ARG A 136 -0.42 -8.93 -9.47
CA ARG A 136 -0.83 -9.61 -10.69
C ARG A 136 -1.12 -8.65 -11.86
N ASN A 137 -0.87 -7.35 -11.70
CA ASN A 137 -1.16 -6.31 -12.68
C ASN A 137 -2.63 -6.31 -13.17
N ILE A 138 -3.56 -6.76 -12.33
CA ILE A 138 -5.00 -6.68 -12.61
C ILE A 138 -5.51 -5.26 -12.35
N ILE A 139 -4.94 -4.63 -11.33
CA ILE A 139 -5.10 -3.22 -11.01
C ILE A 139 -3.73 -2.55 -11.16
N ILE A 140 -3.67 -1.46 -11.93
CA ILE A 140 -2.42 -0.75 -12.22
C ILE A 140 -2.58 0.75 -12.00
N PRO A 141 -1.51 1.49 -11.67
CA PRO A 141 -1.56 2.96 -11.57
C PRO A 141 -2.02 3.58 -12.90
N ALA A 142 -2.90 4.58 -12.83
CA ALA A 142 -3.42 5.27 -14.02
C ALA A 142 -2.34 6.12 -14.73
N THR A 143 -1.27 6.48 -14.00
CA THR A 143 -0.11 7.24 -14.50
C THR A 143 0.88 6.40 -15.32
N GLN A 144 0.75 5.08 -15.37
CA GLN A 144 1.51 4.25 -16.32
C GLN A 144 0.91 4.38 -17.73
N GLU A 145 1.32 5.42 -18.47
CA GLU A 145 1.22 5.47 -19.93
C GLU A 145 2.38 4.66 -20.52
N GLY A 146 2.15 3.37 -20.73
CA GLY A 146 3.12 2.48 -21.38
C GLY A 146 2.48 1.12 -21.59
N ASP A 147 2.15 0.84 -22.86
CA ASP A 147 1.65 -0.41 -23.45
C ASP A 147 1.00 -1.39 -22.45
N ASP A 148 -0.33 -1.53 -22.51
CA ASP A 148 -1.14 -2.46 -21.69
C ASP A 148 -0.79 -3.97 -21.92
N ALA A 149 0.39 -4.25 -22.50
CA ALA A 149 0.93 -5.57 -22.75
C ALA A 149 1.51 -6.17 -21.46
N HIS A 150 0.76 -7.10 -20.87
CA HIS A 150 1.22 -7.94 -19.77
C HIS A 150 2.56 -8.63 -20.13
N PRO A 151 3.60 -8.65 -19.26
CA PRO A 151 4.93 -9.19 -19.57
C PRO A 151 4.97 -10.65 -20.01
N LEU A 152 3.94 -11.42 -19.68
CA LEU A 152 3.79 -12.83 -20.08
C LEU A 152 3.18 -13.05 -21.47
N LEU A 153 2.70 -11.99 -22.15
CA LEU A 153 2.04 -12.08 -23.46
C LEU A 153 2.85 -11.44 -24.60
N SER A 154 3.99 -10.81 -24.30
CA SER A 154 4.88 -10.21 -25.30
C SER A 154 5.60 -11.25 -26.19
N GLY A 155 5.49 -12.55 -25.88
CA GLY A 155 6.10 -13.64 -26.64
C GLY A 155 5.16 -14.45 -27.55
N LEU A 156 3.88 -14.06 -27.66
CA LEU A 156 2.92 -14.71 -28.56
C LEU A 156 2.58 -13.77 -29.72
N LYS A 157 3.54 -13.57 -30.63
CA LYS A 157 3.30 -13.07 -31.99
C LYS A 157 3.83 -14.06 -32.99
#